data_AF-A0A1H1P133-F1
#
_entry.id   AF-A0A1H1P133-F1
#
_cell.length_a   1.000
_cell.length_b   1.000
_cell.length_c   1.000
_cell.angle_alpha   90.00
_cell.angle_beta   90.00
_cell.angle_gamma   90.00
#
_symmetry.space_group_name_H-M   'P 1'
#
loop_
_entity.id
_entity.type
_entity.pdbx_description
1 polymer ?
#
loop_
_entity_poly.entity_id
_entity_poly.type
_entity_poly.pdbx_seq_one_letter_code
_entity_poly.pdbx_strand_id
1 'polypeptide(L)'
;MSLAYLGAILVSALGVGAIDARWRLALFHDARRAVIAVLGTAAVLLLIDLAGIATGNFILGASAWMTGIEVLPHLPIEELAFIVFLAYVSLVAITGAARVLAARRERQRA
;
A
#
# COMPACT_ATOMS: atom_id res chain seq x y z
N MET A 1 -3.18 -14.23 19.77
CA MET A 1 -2.50 -12.98 19.40
C MET A 1 -1.27 -13.36 18.60
N SER A 2 -1.18 -12.92 17.35
CA SER A 2 -0.10 -13.28 16.42
C SER A 2 0.39 -12.03 15.68
N LEU A 3 1.64 -12.04 15.21
CA LEU A 3 2.22 -10.95 14.40
C LEU A 3 2.35 -11.34 12.92
N ALA A 4 1.82 -12.50 12.53
CA ALA A 4 2.05 -13.08 11.22
C ALA A 4 1.53 -12.20 10.08
N TYR A 5 0.35 -11.61 10.24
CA TYR A 5 -0.22 -10.75 9.19
C TYR A 5 0.57 -9.45 9.02
N LEU A 6 0.85 -8.76 10.13
CA LEU A 6 1.69 -7.55 10.11
C LEU A 6 3.08 -7.84 9.54
N GLY A 7 3.69 -8.97 9.94
CA GLY A 7 4.97 -9.43 9.41
C GLY A 7 4.92 -9.67 7.90
N ALA A 8 3.87 -10.30 7.39
CA ALA A 8 3.67 -10.51 5.95
C ALA A 8 3.55 -9.20 5.18
N ILE A 9 2.83 -8.21 5.73
CA ILE A 9 2.74 -6.86 5.15
C ILE A 9 4.14 -6.22 5.09
N LEU A 10 4.90 -6.26 6.19
CA LEU A 10 6.23 -5.67 6.25
C LEU A 10 7.21 -6.33 5.26
N VAL A 11 7.23 -7.67 5.19
CA VAL A 11 8.05 -8.41 4.24
C VAL A 11 7.68 -8.05 2.79
N SER A 12 6.38 -7.95 2.51
CA SER A 12 5.89 -7.55 1.18
C SER A 12 6.28 -6.11 0.85
N ALA A 13 6.16 -5.19 1.81
CA ALA A 13 6.56 -3.80 1.67
C ALA A 13 8.06 -3.65 1.41
N LEU A 14 8.90 -4.44 2.09
CA LEU A 14 10.34 -4.50 1.84
C LEU A 14 10.65 -5.04 0.43
N GLY A 15 9.93 -6.07 -0.03
CA GLY A 15 10.06 -6.59 -1.38
C GLY A 15 9.72 -5.55 -2.45
N VAL A 16 8.60 -4.85 -2.28
CA VAL A 16 8.20 -3.73 -3.16
C VAL A 16 9.21 -2.58 -3.07
N GLY A 17 9.72 -2.27 -1.88
CA GLY A 17 10.77 -1.27 -1.67
C GLY A 17 12.08 -1.62 -2.37
N ALA A 18 12.46 -2.90 -2.40
CA ALA A 18 13.63 -3.38 -3.12
C ALA A 18 13.46 -3.22 -4.65
N ILE A 19 12.27 -3.51 -5.17
CA ILE A 19 11.89 -3.26 -6.58
C ILE A 19 12.01 -1.76 -6.87
N ASP A 20 11.37 -0.92 -6.05
CA ASP A 20 11.42 0.54 -6.21
C ASP A 20 12.86 1.07 -6.15
N ALA A 21 13.70 0.59 -5.23
CA ALA A 21 15.11 0.97 -5.15
C ALA A 21 15.90 0.56 -6.40
N ARG A 22 15.68 -0.66 -6.88
CA ARG A 22 16.41 -1.26 -8.01
C ARG A 22 16.20 -0.48 -9.32
N TRP A 23 14.98 0.01 -9.54
CA TRP A 23 14.59 0.70 -10.78
C TRP A 23 14.27 2.19 -10.60
N ARG A 24 14.32 2.69 -9.37
CA ARG A 24 14.04 4.07 -8.96
C ARG A 24 12.71 4.54 -9.53
N LEU A 25 11.63 3.92 -9.07
CA LEU A 25 10.29 4.07 -9.66
C LEU A 25 9.47 5.18 -9.00
N ALA A 26 9.53 5.27 -7.66
CA ALA A 26 8.74 6.20 -6.86
C ALA A 26 9.58 6.81 -5.73
N LEU A 27 9.70 6.12 -4.58
CA LEU A 27 10.34 6.67 -3.37
C LEU A 27 11.82 6.97 -3.61
N PHE A 28 12.51 6.09 -4.33
CA PHE A 28 13.94 6.26 -4.67
C PHE A 28 14.17 7.14 -5.91
N HIS A 29 13.09 7.59 -6.56
CA HIS A 29 13.14 8.61 -7.62
C HIS A 29 12.97 10.02 -7.05
N ASP A 30 11.86 10.26 -6.35
CA ASP A 30 11.55 11.52 -5.65
C ASP A 30 10.74 11.19 -4.39
N ALA A 31 11.44 11.13 -3.25
CA ALA A 31 10.85 10.72 -1.98
C ALA A 31 9.71 11.65 -1.54
N ARG A 32 9.83 12.96 -1.79
CA ARG A 32 8.81 13.93 -1.37
C ARG A 32 7.51 13.70 -2.13
N ARG A 33 7.58 13.56 -3.45
CA ARG A 33 6.38 13.31 -4.28
C ARG A 33 5.77 11.96 -3.96
N ALA A 34 6.60 10.93 -3.77
CA ALA A 34 6.13 9.59 -3.43
C ALA A 34 5.38 9.58 -2.09
N VAL A 35 5.95 10.20 -1.04
CA VAL A 35 5.31 10.28 0.28
C VAL A 35 3.99 11.05 0.20
N ILE A 36 3.93 12.18 -0.50
CA ILE A 36 2.69 12.96 -0.68
C ILE A 36 1.63 12.11 -1.38
N ALA A 37 1.99 11.40 -2.45
CA ALA A 37 1.07 10.53 -3.20
C ALA A 37 0.57 9.37 -2.33
N VAL A 38 1.46 8.68 -1.62
CA VAL A 38 1.11 7.55 -0.74
C VAL A 38 0.19 8.02 0.39
N LEU A 39 0.53 9.10 1.10
CA LEU A 39 -0.30 9.62 2.19
C LEU A 39 -1.64 10.13 1.68
N GLY A 40 -1.67 10.80 0.53
CA GLY A 40 -2.92 11.27 -0.09
C GLY A 40 -3.84 10.10 -0.45
N THR A 41 -3.31 9.06 -1.12
CA THR A 41 -4.07 7.86 -1.46
C THR A 41 -4.51 7.10 -0.20
N ALA A 42 -3.61 6.91 0.77
CA ALA A 42 -3.92 6.24 2.03
C ALA A 42 -5.02 6.97 2.81
N ALA A 43 -5.00 8.31 2.84
CA ALA A 43 -6.05 9.10 3.49
C ALA A 43 -7.42 8.91 2.82
N VAL A 44 -7.48 8.90 1.49
CA VAL A 44 -8.73 8.63 0.76
C VAL A 44 -9.25 7.22 1.06
N LEU A 45 -8.37 6.22 1.03
CA LEU A 45 -8.74 4.83 1.34
C LEU A 45 -9.24 4.71 2.79
N LEU A 46 -8.55 5.34 3.74
CA LEU A 46 -8.95 5.36 5.14
C LEU A 46 -10.32 6.02 5.34
N LEU A 47 -10.63 7.10 4.62
CA LEU A 47 -11.96 7.73 4.69
C LEU A 47 -13.06 6.79 4.19
N ILE A 48 -12.80 6.03 3.13
CA ILE A 48 -13.73 5.02 2.62
C ILE A 48 -13.88 3.88 3.63
N ASP A 49 -12.78 3.46 4.24
CA ASP A 49 -12.76 2.39 5.24
C ASP A 49 -13.59 2.79 6.48
N LEU A 50 -13.34 3.98 7.02
CA LEU A 50 -14.12 4.56 8.12
C LEU A 50 -15.61 4.71 7.77
N ALA A 51 -15.94 5.09 6.53
CA ALA A 51 -17.33 5.16 6.09
C ALA A 51 -17.99 3.76 6.07
N GLY A 52 -17.27 2.73 5.64
CA GLY A 52 -17.76 1.35 5.66
C GLY A 52 -17.92 0.78 7.08
N ILE A 53 -17.04 1.18 8.01
CA ILE A 53 -17.19 0.85 9.44
C ILE A 53 -18.43 1.54 10.00
N ALA A 54 -18.60 2.84 9.73
CA ALA A 54 -19.73 3.62 10.23
C ALA A 54 -21.09 3.14 9.72
N THR A 55 -21.15 2.58 8.51
CA THR A 55 -22.38 1.99 7.95
C THR A 55 -22.60 0.53 8.37
N GLY A 56 -21.67 -0.08 9.10
CA GLY A 56 -21.73 -1.48 9.51
C GLY A 56 -21.42 -2.48 8.39
N ASN A 57 -20.89 -2.01 7.26
CA ASN A 57 -20.49 -2.88 6.15
C ASN A 57 -19.19 -3.63 6.43
N PHE A 58 -18.30 -3.06 7.24
CA PHE A 58 -17.07 -3.73 7.67
C PHE A 58 -17.27 -4.40 9.04
N ILE A 59 -17.31 -5.73 9.01
CA ILE A 59 -17.35 -6.57 10.20
C ILE A 59 -15.93 -7.09 10.41
N LEU A 60 -15.40 -6.91 11.61
CA LEU A 60 -14.08 -7.40 11.99
C LEU A 60 -14.06 -8.93 11.85
N GLY A 61 -13.32 -9.44 10.87
CA GLY A 61 -13.02 -10.86 10.77
C GLY A 61 -12.04 -11.23 11.88
N ALA A 62 -12.50 -11.93 12.93
CA ALA A 62 -11.61 -12.45 13.97
C ALA A 62 -10.63 -13.46 13.36
N SER A 63 -9.47 -12.98 12.93
CA SER A 63 -8.42 -13.84 12.37
C SER A 63 -7.40 -14.21 13.46
N ALA A 64 -7.02 -15.48 13.51
CA ALA A 64 -6.02 -15.97 14.46
C ALA A 64 -4.61 -15.37 14.24
N TRP A 65 -4.39 -14.71 13.10
CA TRP A 65 -3.10 -14.20 12.64
C TRP A 65 -2.86 -12.72 12.98
N MET A 66 -3.88 -12.05 13.52
CA MET A 66 -3.81 -10.64 13.92
C MET A 66 -3.28 -10.45 15.33
N THR A 67 -2.76 -9.26 15.55
CA THR A 67 -2.21 -8.74 16.81
C THR A 67 -3.29 -8.62 17.88
N GLY A 68 -4.54 -8.39 17.45
CA GLY A 68 -5.66 -8.04 18.32
C GLY A 68 -5.63 -6.58 18.80
N ILE A 69 -4.74 -5.74 18.24
CA ILE A 69 -4.64 -4.33 18.58
C ILE A 69 -5.54 -3.53 17.62
N GLU A 70 -6.59 -2.93 18.18
CA GLU A 70 -7.48 -2.01 17.48
C GLU A 70 -7.07 -0.56 17.72
N VAL A 71 -6.98 0.22 16.65
CA VAL A 71 -6.71 1.67 16.71
C VAL A 71 -8.02 2.43 16.97
N LEU A 72 -9.11 1.93 16.40
CA LEU A 72 -10.50 2.37 16.61
C LEU A 72 -11.39 1.12 16.57
N PRO A 73 -12.61 1.10 17.15
CA PRO A 73 -13.49 -0.06 17.02
C PRO A 73 -13.61 -0.52 15.56
N HIS A 74 -13.32 -1.80 15.34
CA HIS A 74 -13.31 -2.44 14.01
C HIS A 74 -12.21 -1.98 13.04
N LEU A 75 -11.22 -1.21 13.50
CA LEU A 75 -10.06 -0.76 12.72
C LEU A 75 -8.75 -1.26 13.35
N PRO A 76 -8.27 -2.46 12.96
CA PRO A 76 -7.04 -3.03 13.48
C PRO A 76 -5.80 -2.30 12.95
N ILE A 77 -4.70 -2.33 13.71
CA ILE A 77 -3.45 -1.65 13.31
C ILE A 77 -2.89 -2.18 11.98
N GLU A 78 -3.10 -3.45 11.69
CA GLU A 78 -2.70 -4.07 10.43
C GLU A 78 -3.45 -3.50 9.23
N GLU A 79 -4.68 -3.02 9.40
CA GLU A 79 -5.44 -2.38 8.32
C GLU A 79 -4.79 -1.05 7.93
N LEU A 80 -4.33 -0.26 8.90
CA LEU A 80 -3.58 0.96 8.62
C LEU A 80 -2.26 0.65 7.87
N ALA A 81 -1.55 -0.38 8.31
CA ALA A 81 -0.33 -0.83 7.63
C ALA A 81 -0.63 -1.31 6.20
N PHE A 82 -1.73 -2.05 6.01
CA PHE A 82 -2.18 -2.54 4.72
C PHE A 82 -2.58 -1.40 3.79
N ILE A 83 -3.34 -0.40 4.25
CA ILE A 83 -3.74 0.77 3.46
C ILE A 83 -2.50 1.53 2.95
N VAL A 84 -1.53 1.79 3.83
CA VAL A 84 -0.28 2.46 3.44
C VAL A 84 0.51 1.61 2.44
N PHE A 85 0.61 0.30 2.70
CA PHE A 85 1.26 -0.62 1.78
C PHE A 85 0.56 -0.66 0.42
N LEU A 86 -0.78 -0.72 0.39
CA LEU A 86 -1.60 -0.76 -0.82
C LEU A 86 -1.42 0.49 -1.66
N ALA A 87 -1.40 1.66 -1.01
CA ALA A 87 -1.10 2.93 -1.67
C ALA A 87 0.32 2.92 -2.27
N TYR A 88 1.32 2.44 -1.52
CA TYR A 88 2.69 2.36 -1.99
C TYR A 88 2.91 1.39 -3.15
N VAL A 89 2.42 0.15 -3.05
CA VAL A 89 2.56 -0.86 -4.12
C VAL A 89 1.82 -0.43 -5.38
N SER A 90 0.67 0.25 -5.25
CA SER A 90 -0.06 0.81 -6.38
C SER A 90 0.75 1.89 -7.12
N LEU A 91 1.41 2.79 -6.38
CA LEU A 91 2.28 3.80 -6.96
C LEU A 91 3.48 3.17 -7.70
N VAL A 92 4.13 2.18 -7.09
CA VAL A 92 5.26 1.45 -7.71
C VAL A 92 4.80 0.68 -8.96
N ALA A 93 3.63 0.06 -8.91
CA ALA A 93 3.08 -0.68 -10.06
C ALA A 93 2.75 0.25 -11.23
N ILE A 94 2.09 1.39 -10.98
CA ILE A 94 1.72 2.36 -12.02
C ILE A 94 2.97 2.98 -12.66
N THR A 95 3.95 3.40 -11.85
CA THR A 95 5.21 3.98 -12.35
C THR A 95 6.04 2.95 -13.13
N GLY A 96 6.10 1.70 -12.64
CA GLY A 96 6.71 0.58 -13.36
C GLY A 96 6.04 0.30 -14.71
N ALA A 97 4.71 0.23 -14.74
CA ALA A 97 3.94 0.02 -15.96
C ALA A 97 4.16 1.16 -16.97
N ALA A 98 4.11 2.42 -16.52
CA ALA A 98 4.36 3.59 -17.36
C ALA A 98 5.74 3.53 -18.03
N ARG A 99 6.77 3.14 -17.27
CA ARG A 99 8.14 2.98 -17.79
C ARG A 99 8.23 1.88 -18.86
N VAL A 100 7.62 0.73 -18.62
CA VAL A 100 7.60 -0.39 -19.59
C VAL A 100 6.89 0.02 -20.88
N LEU A 101 5.75 0.70 -20.77
CA LEU A 101 4.99 1.18 -21.93
C LEU A 101 5.76 2.23 -22.73
N ALA A 102 6.46 3.14 -22.07
CA ALA A 102 7.32 4.13 -22.73
C ALA A 102 8.45 3.46 -23.53
N ALA A 103 9.17 2.52 -22.92
CA ALA A 103 10.26 1.80 -23.58
C ALA A 103 9.77 0.98 -24.80
N ARG A 104 8.56 0.41 -24.75
CA ARG A 104 7.95 -0.29 -25.89
C ARG A 104 7.63 0.64 -27.06
N ARG A 105 7.12 1.84 -26.77
CA ARG A 105 6.79 2.85 -27.80
C ARG A 105 8.04 3.36 -28.52
N GLU A 106 9.15 3.54 -27.81
CA GLU A 106 10.43 3.95 -28.42
C GLU A 106 10.96 2.89 -29.39
N ARG A 107 10.91 1.61 -29.01
CA ARG A 107 11.33 0.50 -29.88
C ARG A 107 10.48 0.35 -31.15
N GLN A 108 9.21 0.76 -31.13
CA GLN A 108 8.33 0.71 -32.30
C GLN A 108 8.57 1.86 -33.29
N ARG A 109 9.23 2.93 -32.85
CA ARG A 109 9.53 4.12 -33.66
C ARG A 109 10.91 4.07 -34.31
N ALA A 110 11.79 3.17 -33.84
CA ALA A 110 13.12 2.91 -34.39
C ALA A 110 13.03 1.79 -35.43
#